data_AF-A0A9D4G107-F1
#
_entry.id   AF-A0A9D4G107-F1
#
_cell.length_a   1.000
_cell.length_b   1.000
_cell.length_c   1.000
_cell.angle_alpha   90.00
_cell.angle_beta   90.00
_cell.angle_gamma   90.00
#
_symmetry.space_group_name_H-M   'P 1'
#
loop_
_entity.id
_entity.type
_entity.pdbx_description
1 polymer ?
#
loop_
_entity_poly.entity_id
_entity_poly.type
_entity_poly.pdbx_seq_one_letter_code
_entity_poly.pdbx_strand_id
1 'polypeptide(L)'
;MNVLTKAIDGSRCCKVNVLTKAIDGSRCSKVNVPTKAIDGSRCSKVNVPTKAIDGSRCSKVNVLTKAIDGSRCSKVNVPTKAIDGSRCSKVNVLTKAIDGSRCSKVNVLTKAIDGSRCSKVNVPTKSIDGSRCSKVNVPTKAIDGSRCSKVNVLTKAIDGSRSSIFILEEY
;
A
#
# COMPACT_ATOMS: atom_id res chain seq x y z
N MET A 1 22.85 -18.28 4.55
CA MET A 1 22.84 -17.53 5.83
C MET A 1 24.06 -16.64 5.84
N ASN A 2 23.89 -15.35 6.09
CA ASN A 2 24.88 -14.53 6.79
C ASN A 2 24.04 -13.75 7.79
N VAL A 3 23.95 -14.26 9.02
CA VAL A 3 23.24 -13.58 10.11
C VAL A 3 24.22 -12.56 10.69
N LEU A 4 24.11 -11.31 10.27
CA LEU A 4 24.89 -10.23 10.87
C LEU A 4 24.12 -9.63 12.04
N THR A 5 24.84 -9.41 13.15
CA THR A 5 24.38 -8.63 14.31
C THR A 5 24.73 -7.15 14.17
N LYS A 6 25.50 -6.78 13.13
CA LYS A 6 25.91 -5.41 12.84
C LYS A 6 24.97 -4.74 11.82
N ALA A 7 24.91 -3.41 11.88
CA ALA A 7 24.29 -2.62 10.82
C ALA A 7 25.08 -2.79 9.53
N ILE A 8 24.40 -2.74 8.39
CA ILE A 8 25.05 -2.75 7.08
C ILE A 8 24.80 -1.39 6.45
N ASP A 9 25.90 -0.74 6.11
CA ASP A 9 25.94 0.44 5.26
C ASP A 9 26.69 0.05 3.98
N GLY A 10 26.06 0.25 2.83
CA GLY A 10 26.70 -0.01 1.55
C GLY A 10 25.82 0.29 0.36
N SER A 11 26.45 0.63 -0.77
CA SER A 11 25.72 0.97 -2.00
C SER A 11 24.82 -0.16 -2.51
N ARG A 12 25.15 -1.43 -2.25
CA ARG A 12 24.36 -2.61 -2.66
C ARG A 12 24.34 -3.68 -1.57
N CYS A 13 23.16 -3.89 -0.99
CA CYS A 13 22.90 -4.90 0.03
C CYS A 13 22.09 -6.06 -0.59
N CYS A 14 22.73 -7.22 -0.82
CA CYS A 14 22.14 -8.36 -1.52
C CYS A 14 22.22 -9.65 -0.69
N LYS A 15 21.12 -10.40 -0.59
CA LYS A 15 21.05 -11.71 0.10
C LYS A 15 21.47 -11.63 1.59
N VAL A 16 20.99 -10.61 2.29
CA VAL A 16 21.36 -10.32 3.67
C VAL A 16 20.25 -10.76 4.63
N ASN A 17 20.64 -11.35 5.77
CA ASN A 17 19.75 -11.52 6.92
C ASN A 17 20.36 -10.80 8.15
N VAL A 18 19.73 -9.74 8.65
CA VAL A 18 20.23 -9.00 9.83
C VAL A 18 19.21 -9.14 10.94
N LEU A 19 19.61 -9.65 12.10
CA LEU A 19 18.65 -10.02 13.16
C LEU A 19 18.12 -8.79 13.92
N THR A 20 18.98 -7.80 14.19
CA THR A 20 18.72 -6.74 15.18
C THR A 20 19.00 -5.32 14.72
N LYS A 21 19.63 -5.13 13.56
CA LYS A 21 20.12 -3.82 13.09
C LYS A 21 19.51 -3.42 11.74
N ALA A 22 19.53 -2.11 11.48
CA ALA A 22 19.04 -1.54 10.24
C ALA A 22 20.00 -1.82 9.07
N ILE A 23 19.47 -1.72 7.86
CA ILE A 23 20.26 -1.70 6.62
C ILE A 23 20.03 -0.36 5.96
N ASP A 24 21.11 0.34 5.69
CA ASP A 24 21.14 1.52 4.83
C ASP A 24 21.87 1.15 3.55
N GLY A 25 21.21 1.34 2.41
CA GLY A 25 21.88 1.13 1.14
C GLY A 25 21.07 1.55 -0.06
N SER A 26 21.76 2.12 -1.06
CA SER A 26 21.08 2.61 -2.26
C SER A 26 20.23 1.53 -2.97
N ARG A 27 20.64 0.25 -2.90
CA ARG A 27 19.91 -0.89 -3.46
C ARG A 27 19.89 -2.07 -2.50
N CYS A 28 18.71 -2.44 -2.02
CA CYS A 28 18.48 -3.56 -1.12
C CYS A 28 17.70 -4.67 -1.85
N SER A 29 18.26 -5.88 -1.93
CA SER A 29 17.60 -7.02 -2.58
C SER A 29 17.72 -8.34 -1.82
N LYS A 30 16.61 -9.08 -1.69
CA LYS A 30 16.54 -10.35 -0.96
C LYS A 30 17.05 -10.17 0.47
N VAL A 31 16.45 -9.21 1.17
CA VAL A 31 16.86 -8.79 2.51
C VAL A 31 15.77 -9.14 3.51
N ASN A 32 16.17 -9.67 4.66
CA ASN A 32 15.27 -9.91 5.79
C ASN A 32 15.84 -9.23 7.04
N VAL A 33 15.03 -8.35 7.64
CA VAL A 33 15.37 -7.65 8.88
C VAL A 33 14.19 -7.78 9.84
N PRO A 34 14.24 -8.69 10.84
CA PRO A 34 13.12 -8.97 11.71
C PRO A 34 12.63 -7.73 12.45
N THR A 35 13.55 -6.97 13.04
CA THR A 35 13.23 -5.99 14.11
C THR A 35 13.39 -4.51 13.72
N LYS A 36 14.25 -4.19 12.76
CA LYS A 36 14.61 -2.81 12.40
C LYS A 36 14.22 -2.44 10.97
N ALA A 37 14.43 -1.17 10.63
CA ALA A 37 14.04 -0.60 9.35
C ALA A 37 15.07 -0.89 8.25
N ILE A 38 14.64 -0.74 7.01
CA ILE A 38 15.52 -0.70 5.84
C ILE A 38 15.28 0.64 5.15
N ASP A 39 16.36 1.38 4.95
CA ASP A 39 16.40 2.57 4.13
C ASP A 39 17.14 2.24 2.84
N GLY A 40 16.54 2.57 1.71
CA GLY A 40 17.22 2.43 0.44
C GLY A 40 16.43 2.94 -0.74
N SER A 41 17.12 3.62 -1.66
CA SER A 41 16.47 4.17 -2.86
C SER A 41 15.69 3.11 -3.65
N ARG A 42 16.13 1.84 -3.65
CA ARG A 42 15.45 0.71 -4.30
C ARG A 42 15.44 -0.53 -3.41
N CYS A 43 14.25 -0.92 -2.96
CA CYS A 43 14.02 -2.12 -2.14
C CYS A 43 13.24 -3.18 -2.94
N SER A 44 13.78 -4.41 -3.02
CA SER A 44 13.19 -5.51 -3.79
C SER A 44 13.28 -6.86 -3.09
N LYS A 45 12.15 -7.57 -2.94
CA LYS A 45 12.09 -8.85 -2.21
C LYS A 45 12.60 -8.68 -0.77
N VAL A 46 11.98 -7.76 -0.06
CA VAL A 46 12.38 -7.36 1.28
C VAL A 46 11.29 -7.72 2.27
N ASN A 47 11.69 -8.22 3.44
CA ASN A 47 10.78 -8.56 4.53
C ASN A 47 11.22 -7.86 5.82
N VAL A 48 10.33 -7.03 6.38
CA VAL A 48 10.53 -6.33 7.65
C VAL A 48 9.30 -6.51 8.53
N PRO A 49 9.27 -7.52 9.40
CA PRO A 49 8.14 -7.77 10.29
C PRO A 49 7.77 -6.55 11.15
N THR A 50 8.71 -6.00 11.92
CA THR A 50 8.33 -5.10 13.04
C THR A 50 8.30 -3.62 12.71
N LYS A 51 9.20 -3.14 11.84
CA LYS A 51 9.38 -1.69 11.58
C LYS A 51 8.87 -1.28 10.21
N ALA A 52 9.68 -0.59 9.42
CA ALA A 52 9.28 0.11 8.22
C ALA A 52 10.33 -0.05 7.13
N ILE A 53 9.91 0.21 5.91
CA ILE A 53 10.80 0.29 4.75
C ILE A 53 10.57 1.66 4.14
N ASP A 54 11.66 2.42 4.04
CA ASP A 54 11.70 3.68 3.31
C ASP A 54 12.49 3.45 2.03
N GLY A 55 11.92 3.85 0.90
CA GLY A 55 12.63 3.79 -0.35
C GLY A 55 11.85 4.35 -1.52
N SER A 56 12.54 5.11 -2.38
CA SER A 56 11.90 5.69 -3.57
C SER A 56 11.18 4.66 -4.44
N ARG A 57 11.65 3.40 -4.47
CA ARG A 57 11.00 2.29 -5.20
C ARG A 57 10.98 1.01 -4.37
N CYS A 58 9.80 0.55 -3.99
CA CYS A 58 9.57 -0.67 -3.23
C CYS A 58 8.82 -1.71 -4.08
N SER A 59 9.38 -2.92 -4.21
CA SER A 59 8.79 -4.01 -5.01
C SER A 59 8.86 -5.37 -4.32
N LYS A 60 7.73 -6.10 -4.26
CA LYS A 60 7.66 -7.41 -3.58
C LYS A 60 8.12 -7.30 -2.13
N VAL A 61 7.47 -6.41 -1.40
CA VAL A 61 7.88 -6.05 -0.04
C VAL A 61 6.76 -6.39 0.93
N ASN A 62 7.13 -6.99 2.06
CA ASN A 62 6.21 -7.31 3.14
C ASN A 62 6.65 -6.58 4.41
N VAL A 63 5.74 -5.80 5.00
CA VAL A 63 5.94 -5.18 6.31
C VAL A 63 4.76 -5.55 7.20
N LEU A 64 5.00 -6.22 8.32
CA LEU A 64 3.88 -6.72 9.13
C LEU A 64 3.24 -5.56 9.92
N THR A 65 4.04 -4.78 10.66
CA THR A 65 3.50 -3.95 11.75
C THR A 65 3.41 -2.45 11.48
N LYS A 66 4.38 -1.81 10.79
CA LYS A 66 4.31 -0.36 10.52
C LYS A 66 3.98 -0.03 9.07
N ALA A 67 4.93 0.44 8.29
CA ALA A 67 4.62 1.17 7.08
C ALA A 67 5.64 0.94 5.99
N ILE A 68 5.21 1.21 4.76
CA ILE A 68 6.10 1.42 3.63
C ILE A 68 5.88 2.85 3.15
N ASP A 69 6.97 3.59 3.10
CA ASP A 69 7.04 4.88 2.43
C ASP A 69 7.84 4.70 1.14
N GLY A 70 7.29 5.15 0.03
CA GLY A 70 8.03 5.15 -1.21
C GLY A 70 7.27 5.75 -2.38
N SER A 71 7.96 6.55 -3.19
CA SER A 71 7.35 7.18 -4.37
C SER A 71 6.66 6.16 -5.30
N ARG A 72 7.15 4.91 -5.37
CA ARG A 72 6.55 3.82 -6.15
C ARG A 72 6.53 2.51 -5.36
N CYS A 73 5.34 2.04 -5.03
CA CYS A 73 5.11 0.79 -4.30
C CYS A 73 4.39 -0.23 -5.19
N SER A 74 4.95 -1.44 -5.34
CA SER A 74 4.38 -2.50 -6.17
C SER A 74 4.45 -3.88 -5.51
N LYS A 75 3.35 -4.64 -5.52
CA LYS A 75 3.28 -5.98 -4.91
C LYS A 75 3.68 -5.91 -3.43
N VAL A 76 2.99 -5.05 -2.71
CA VAL A 76 3.27 -4.77 -1.30
C VAL A 76 2.14 -5.33 -0.43
N ASN A 77 2.51 -5.88 0.71
CA ASN A 77 1.55 -6.29 1.74
C ASN A 77 1.89 -5.63 3.08
N VAL A 78 0.93 -4.89 3.64
CA VAL A 78 1.04 -4.26 4.97
C VAL A 78 -0.21 -4.53 5.79
N PRO A 79 -0.22 -5.52 6.70
CA PRO A 79 -1.38 -5.82 7.51
C PRO A 79 -1.81 -4.64 8.38
N THR A 80 -0.93 -4.07 9.22
CA THR A 80 -1.41 -3.33 10.39
C THR A 80 -1.55 -1.81 10.22
N LYS A 81 -0.73 -1.17 9.39
CA LYS A 81 -0.69 0.31 9.33
C LYS A 81 -0.95 0.81 7.91
N ALA A 82 0.04 1.37 7.22
CA ALA A 82 -0.23 2.18 6.04
C ALA A 82 0.86 2.05 4.98
N ILE A 83 0.49 2.44 3.76
CA ILE A 83 1.41 2.61 2.65
C ILE A 83 1.21 4.02 2.13
N ASP A 84 2.30 4.77 2.10
CA ASP A 84 2.36 6.09 1.49
C ASP A 84 3.20 5.96 0.21
N GLY A 85 2.65 6.43 -0.91
CA GLY A 85 3.41 6.48 -2.12
C GLY A 85 2.67 7.11 -3.28
N SER A 86 3.37 7.96 -4.05
CA SER A 86 2.78 8.61 -5.22
C SER A 86 2.14 7.62 -6.21
N ARG A 87 2.66 6.38 -6.32
CA ARG A 87 2.11 5.32 -7.18
C ARG A 87 2.10 3.98 -6.45
N CYS A 88 0.91 3.47 -6.18
CA CYS A 88 0.68 2.19 -5.51
C CYS A 88 0.01 1.19 -6.46
N SER A 89 0.60 0.00 -6.63
CA SER A 89 0.03 -1.06 -7.48
C SER A 89 0.11 -2.46 -6.88
N LYS A 90 -0.98 -3.24 -6.97
CA LYS A 90 -1.06 -4.60 -6.41
C LYS A 90 -0.72 -4.57 -4.91
N VAL A 91 -1.47 -3.77 -4.17
CA VAL A 91 -1.20 -3.49 -2.77
C VAL A 91 -2.35 -4.01 -1.93
N ASN A 92 -2.01 -4.67 -0.83
CA ASN A 92 -2.99 -5.12 0.17
C ASN A 92 -2.66 -4.47 1.52
N VAL A 93 -3.66 -3.83 2.13
CA VAL A 93 -3.59 -3.34 3.51
C VAL A 93 -4.79 -3.87 4.28
N LEU A 94 -4.57 -4.39 5.49
CA LEU A 94 -5.67 -4.88 6.30
C LEU A 94 -6.31 -3.71 7.06
N THR A 95 -5.55 -3.03 7.92
CA THR A 95 -6.16 -2.28 9.03
C THR A 95 -6.29 -0.77 8.85
N LYS A 96 -5.35 -0.06 8.22
CA LYS A 96 -5.50 1.40 8.00
C LYS A 96 -5.70 1.80 6.56
N ALA A 97 -4.68 2.33 5.90
CA ALA A 97 -4.91 3.18 4.75
C ALA A 97 -3.82 3.06 3.71
N ILE A 98 -4.18 3.45 2.49
CA ILE A 98 -3.24 3.70 1.41
C ILE A 98 -3.46 5.14 0.97
N ASP A 99 -2.39 5.92 1.04
CA ASP A 99 -2.33 7.26 0.47
C ASP A 99 -1.46 7.19 -0.79
N GLY A 100 -1.99 7.66 -1.90
CA GLY A 100 -1.21 7.78 -3.10
C GLY A 100 -1.92 8.43 -4.25
N SER A 101 -1.23 9.32 -4.96
CA SER A 101 -1.80 10.01 -6.13
C SER A 101 -2.38 9.05 -7.17
N ARG A 102 -1.83 7.83 -7.32
CA ARG A 102 -2.33 6.80 -8.24
C ARG A 102 -2.34 5.42 -7.58
N CYS A 103 -3.52 4.87 -7.36
CA CYS A 103 -3.75 3.56 -6.76
C CYS A 103 -4.40 2.60 -7.76
N SER A 104 -3.79 1.42 -7.98
CA SER A 104 -4.32 0.42 -8.91
C SER A 104 -4.22 -1.02 -8.41
N LYS A 105 -5.31 -1.79 -8.49
CA LYS A 105 -5.38 -3.18 -7.96
C LYS A 105 -5.06 -3.19 -6.47
N VAL A 106 -5.88 -2.47 -5.72
CA VAL A 106 -5.65 -2.22 -4.30
C VAL A 106 -6.79 -2.78 -3.49
N ASN A 107 -6.48 -3.46 -2.39
CA ASN A 107 -7.46 -3.94 -1.43
C ASN A 107 -7.14 -3.34 -0.06
N VAL A 108 -8.11 -2.65 0.55
CA VAL A 108 -8.02 -2.17 1.95
C VAL A 108 -9.19 -2.70 2.73
N LEU A 109 -8.97 -3.52 3.77
CA LEU A 109 -10.07 -4.20 4.45
C LEU A 109 -10.88 -3.27 5.37
N THR A 110 -10.23 -2.38 6.14
CA THR A 110 -10.88 -1.76 7.31
C THR A 110 -11.09 -0.24 7.25
N LYS A 111 -10.27 0.52 6.51
CA LYS A 111 -10.31 1.99 6.59
C LYS A 111 -10.47 2.67 5.24
N ALA A 112 -9.42 3.13 4.58
CA ALA A 112 -9.63 4.05 3.46
C ALA A 112 -8.52 3.97 2.42
N ILE A 113 -8.86 4.46 1.23
CA ILE A 113 -7.90 4.78 0.18
C ILE A 113 -8.13 6.23 -0.19
N ASP A 114 -7.07 7.01 -0.12
CA ASP A 114 -7.01 8.37 -0.63
C ASP A 114 -6.09 8.36 -1.86
N GLY A 115 -6.61 8.86 -2.97
CA GLY A 115 -5.79 9.03 -4.15
C GLY A 115 -6.49 9.73 -5.29
N SER A 116 -5.80 10.66 -5.94
CA SER A 116 -6.34 11.38 -7.10
C SER A 116 -6.89 10.45 -8.20
N ARG A 117 -6.32 9.25 -8.38
CA ARG A 117 -6.78 8.24 -9.33
C ARG A 117 -6.78 6.84 -8.73
N CYS A 118 -7.95 6.26 -8.59
CA CYS A 118 -8.18 4.93 -8.03
C CYS A 118 -8.79 3.98 -9.07
N SER A 119 -8.18 2.81 -9.29
CA SER A 119 -8.70 1.81 -10.25
C SER A 119 -8.59 0.37 -9.76
N LYS A 120 -9.65 -0.43 -9.93
CA LYS A 120 -9.71 -1.83 -9.46
C LYS A 120 -9.45 -1.90 -7.96
N VAL A 121 -10.33 -1.26 -7.21
CA VAL A 121 -10.16 -1.03 -5.78
C VAL A 121 -11.31 -1.69 -5.02
N ASN A 122 -10.99 -2.34 -3.90
CA ASN A 122 -11.98 -2.92 -3.00
C ASN A 122 -11.78 -2.40 -1.57
N VAL A 123 -12.80 -1.77 -1.00
CA VAL A 123 -12.80 -1.30 0.40
C VAL A 123 -14.13 -1.69 1.06
N PRO A 124 -14.17 -2.79 1.84
CA PRO A 124 -15.43 -3.34 2.36
C PRO A 124 -16.17 -2.45 3.36
N THR A 125 -15.46 -1.59 4.11
CA THR A 125 -15.92 -1.08 5.42
C THR A 125 -16.09 0.44 5.54
N LYS A 126 -15.37 1.24 4.74
CA LYS A 126 -15.35 2.70 4.94
C LYS A 126 -15.40 3.45 3.61
N SER A 127 -14.30 3.95 3.09
CA SER A 127 -14.40 4.95 2.01
C SER A 127 -13.25 4.93 1.03
N ILE A 128 -13.54 5.46 -0.15
CA ILE A 128 -12.54 5.81 -1.15
C ILE A 128 -12.76 7.27 -1.51
N ASP A 129 -11.70 8.05 -1.37
CA ASP A 129 -11.63 9.43 -1.84
C ASP A 129 -10.70 9.48 -3.05
N GLY A 130 -11.19 10.02 -4.16
CA GLY A 130 -10.35 10.25 -5.31
C GLY A 130 -11.04 10.98 -6.44
N SER A 131 -10.34 11.96 -7.02
CA SER A 131 -10.88 12.73 -8.15
C SER A 131 -11.36 11.85 -9.33
N ARG A 132 -10.76 10.67 -9.54
CA ARG A 132 -11.18 9.70 -10.57
C ARG A 132 -11.17 8.27 -10.03
N CYS A 133 -12.34 7.64 -9.98
CA CYS A 133 -12.54 6.28 -9.49
C CYS A 133 -13.10 5.36 -10.59
N SER A 134 -12.53 4.16 -10.77
CA SER A 134 -13.01 3.19 -11.76
C SER A 134 -12.91 1.74 -11.30
N LYS A 135 -13.97 0.94 -11.48
CA LYS A 135 -14.04 -0.47 -11.04
C LYS A 135 -13.79 -0.57 -9.54
N VAL A 136 -14.68 0.04 -8.78
CA VAL A 136 -14.53 0.21 -7.34
C VAL A 136 -15.68 -0.47 -6.63
N ASN A 137 -15.40 -1.16 -5.52
CA ASN A 137 -16.39 -1.81 -4.68
C ASN A 137 -16.28 -1.31 -3.24
N VAL A 138 -17.33 -0.66 -2.74
CA VAL A 138 -17.45 -0.19 -1.34
C VAL A 138 -18.84 -0.51 -0.83
N PRO A 139 -19.05 -1.68 -0.19
CA PRO A 139 -20.35 -2.09 0.30
C PRO A 139 -20.95 -1.08 1.29
N THR A 140 -20.21 -0.67 2.33
CA THR A 140 -20.83 -0.14 3.55
C THR A 140 -21.00 1.37 3.67
N LYS A 141 -20.19 2.21 3.00
CA LYS A 141 -20.13 3.63 3.36
C LYS A 141 -20.14 4.63 2.22
N ALA A 142 -19.03 4.93 1.54
CA ALA A 142 -19.03 6.05 0.61
C ALA A 142 -17.90 5.99 -0.43
N ILE A 143 -18.18 6.57 -1.59
CA ILE A 143 -17.16 6.92 -2.59
C ILE A 143 -17.33 8.41 -2.91
N ASP A 144 -16.28 9.17 -2.67
CA ASP A 144 -16.18 10.57 -3.05
C ASP A 144 -15.24 10.69 -4.25
N GLY A 145 -15.73 11.25 -5.34
CA GLY A 145 -14.89 11.50 -6.48
C GLY A 145 -15.57 12.25 -7.61
N SER A 146 -14.88 13.25 -8.15
CA SER A 146 -15.41 14.07 -9.26
C SER A 146 -15.84 13.25 -10.48
N ARG A 147 -15.21 12.10 -10.74
CA ARG A 147 -15.55 11.19 -11.85
C ARG A 147 -15.51 9.72 -11.43
N CYS A 148 -16.67 9.08 -11.39
CA CYS A 148 -16.83 7.69 -10.94
C CYS A 148 -17.40 6.79 -12.05
N SER A 149 -16.86 5.59 -12.23
CA SER A 149 -17.34 4.62 -13.24
C SER A 149 -17.26 3.18 -12.77
N LYS A 150 -18.29 2.37 -13.04
CA LYS A 150 -18.34 0.94 -12.63
C LYS A 150 -18.10 0.81 -11.13
N VAL A 151 -18.90 1.54 -10.38
CA VAL A 151 -18.87 1.60 -8.93
C VAL A 151 -20.01 0.76 -8.39
N ASN A 152 -19.72 -0.04 -7.36
CA ASN A 152 -20.70 -0.82 -6.62
C ASN A 152 -20.70 -0.39 -5.14
N VAL A 153 -21.87 0.05 -4.66
CA VAL A 153 -22.09 0.46 -3.27
C VAL A 153 -23.45 -0.06 -2.81
N LEU A 154 -23.50 -0.61 -1.59
CA LEU A 154 -24.69 -1.26 -1.04
C LEU A 154 -25.47 -0.34 -0.10
N THR A 155 -24.80 0.46 0.74
CA THR A 155 -25.49 1.08 1.89
C THR A 155 -25.55 2.61 1.90
N LYS A 156 -24.59 3.36 1.35
CA LYS A 156 -24.60 4.84 1.44
C LYS A 156 -23.90 5.57 0.28
N ALA A 157 -24.44 6.76 -0.01
CA ALA A 157 -24.00 7.87 -0.86
C ALA A 157 -22.73 7.74 -1.74
N ILE A 158 -22.91 8.12 -3.01
CA ILE A 158 -21.82 8.43 -3.95
C ILE A 158 -21.92 9.93 -4.25
N ASP A 159 -20.85 10.68 -3.97
CA ASP A 159 -20.75 12.09 -4.38
C ASP A 159 -19.78 12.19 -5.56
N GLY A 160 -20.26 12.72 -6.68
CA GLY A 160 -19.45 12.82 -7.88
C GLY A 160 -20.14 13.52 -9.03
N SER A 161 -19.49 14.56 -9.56
CA SER A 161 -20.01 15.41 -10.63
C SER A 161 -20.33 14.68 -11.94
N ARG A 162 -19.73 13.49 -12.19
CA ARG A 162 -19.99 12.63 -13.36
C ARG A 162 -19.83 11.16 -13.00
N SER A 163 -20.94 10.49 -12.73
CA SER A 163 -20.94 9.13 -12.20
C SER A 163 -21.78 8.17 -13.04
N SER A 164 -21.21 7.01 -13.41
CA SER A 164 -21.95 5.86 -13.97
C SER A 164 -21.96 4.73 -12.94
N ILE A 165 -23.10 4.59 -12.26
CA ILE A 165 -23.25 3.86 -11.00
C ILE A 165 -24.14 2.64 -11.20
N PHE A 166 -23.79 1.52 -10.57
CA PHE A 166 -24.72 0.43 -10.28
C PHE A 166 -24.91 0.41 -8.75
N ILE A 167 -26.09 0.82 -8.29
CA ILE A 167 -26.50 0.62 -6.89
C ILE A 167 -27.24 -0.70 -6.85
N LEU A 168 -26.71 -1.67 -6.10
CA LEU A 168 -27.48 -2.84 -5.72
C LEU A 168 -28.28 -2.40 -4.50
N GLU A 169 -29.54 -2.02 -4.68
CA GLU A 169 -30.47 -1.96 -3.56
C GLU A 169 -30.78 -3.41 -3.15
N GLU A 170 -30.42 -3.80 -1.94
CA GLU A 170 -30.96 -5.02 -1.34
C GLU A 170 -32.44 -4.79 -1.02
N TYR A 171 -33.29 -5.66 -1.56
CA TYR A 171 -34.65 -5.91 -1.04
C TYR A 171 -34.57 -6.76 0.23
#